data_AF-A0A2U1ZZ86-F1
#
_entry.id   AF-A0A2U1ZZ86-F1
#
_cell.length_a   1.000
_cell.length_b   1.000
_cell.length_c   1.000
_cell.angle_alpha   90.00
_cell.angle_beta   90.00
_cell.angle_gamma   90.00
#
_symmetry.space_group_name_H-M   'P 1'
#
loop_
_entity.id
_entity.type
_entity.pdbx_description
1 polymer ?
#
loop_
_entity_poly.entity_id
_entity_poly.type
_entity_poly.pdbx_seq_one_letter_code
_entity_poly.pdbx_strand_id
1 'polypeptide(L)'
;MIIWRDGVVTATGTSWRGAVELRVEITAGPAAPVSVAPGTVVKALAYPELVGTPRVGDRVSLTCSALARGLGTGGYAMVAAIPDALPADPPPSPGHLVKARYTPLQSMVLGVDEQESDSHAVLADADDLGGMPVVVADLHSALPAVLAGLRAEAAAAGRPAPRVAYVMTDGGALPAWFSRSLAQLREAGWLEASVTVGQAFGGDLEAVTLHSGLLAAKHVLGVDVVIVAQGPGNLGTGTRWGFSGVAAGEALNAVAVLGGRGVASLRVSNADARGRHRGVSHHSTTAYGRVALAASDVVVPVSHHRHDVPGWDADLGRYVMLSAQEITAPHTPHRLVPVPVAGLEVALRDVPVRLSTMGRTLQDDATPFLAAAAAGRWAARLLAPVTGTIWHLALESDWARAVEHGSYETSTRDCPLAEVGFVHASLDHQVDGVAAAVYGDLAGSGAVLLEIDADALAAGGVAVVREPGSPDQSGDRFPHVYGAVPVTAVRAVRPWRGTLAATTGAGS
;
A
#
# COMPACT_ATOMS: atom_id res chain seq x y z
N MET A 1 13.10 -29.99 7.12
CA MET A 1 14.36 -30.61 6.65
C MET A 1 14.59 -30.28 5.18
N ILE A 2 15.86 -30.06 4.78
CA ILE A 2 16.28 -29.55 3.46
C ILE A 2 16.57 -30.72 2.49
N ILE A 3 16.11 -30.63 1.25
CA ILE A 3 16.46 -31.56 0.16
C ILE A 3 17.67 -30.99 -0.58
N TRP A 4 18.83 -31.62 -0.43
CA TRP A 4 20.09 -31.25 -1.09
C TRP A 4 20.33 -32.02 -2.38
N ARG A 5 20.83 -31.34 -3.41
CA ARG A 5 21.23 -31.93 -4.69
C ARG A 5 22.52 -31.30 -5.19
N ASP A 6 23.33 -32.06 -5.90
CA ASP A 6 24.41 -31.51 -6.70
C ASP A 6 24.00 -31.55 -8.17
N GLY A 7 24.46 -30.56 -8.94
CA GLY A 7 24.23 -30.48 -10.36
C GLY A 7 25.28 -29.68 -11.09
N VAL A 8 25.12 -29.59 -12.42
CA VAL A 8 25.98 -28.80 -13.30
C VAL A 8 25.12 -27.78 -14.02
N VAL A 9 25.59 -26.52 -14.04
CA VAL A 9 24.91 -25.44 -14.78
C VAL A 9 25.00 -25.73 -16.28
N THR A 10 23.86 -25.88 -16.93
CA THR A 10 23.78 -26.15 -18.37
C THR A 10 23.44 -24.90 -19.19
N ALA A 11 22.77 -23.91 -18.58
CA ALA A 11 22.51 -22.62 -19.21
C ALA A 11 22.27 -21.51 -18.17
N THR A 12 22.61 -20.28 -18.53
CA THR A 12 22.20 -19.06 -17.82
C THR A 12 20.93 -18.49 -18.44
N GLY A 13 19.97 -18.09 -17.62
CA GLY A 13 18.71 -17.49 -18.00
C GLY A 13 18.69 -15.98 -17.81
N THR A 14 17.51 -15.44 -17.52
CA THR A 14 17.34 -14.01 -17.21
C THR A 14 18.09 -13.65 -15.92
N SER A 15 18.79 -12.53 -15.94
CA SER A 15 19.36 -11.90 -14.77
C SER A 15 18.63 -10.60 -14.46
N TRP A 16 18.67 -10.21 -13.19
CA TRP A 16 18.24 -8.89 -12.72
C TRP A 16 19.07 -8.54 -11.48
N ARG A 17 18.85 -7.36 -10.89
CA ARG A 17 19.62 -6.89 -9.74
C ARG A 17 19.64 -7.94 -8.61
N GLY A 18 20.84 -8.45 -8.33
CA GLY A 18 21.14 -9.39 -7.25
C GLY A 18 20.79 -10.87 -7.50
N ALA A 19 20.26 -11.24 -8.68
CA ALA A 19 19.89 -12.63 -8.96
C ALA A 19 20.09 -13.05 -10.41
N VAL A 20 20.40 -14.33 -10.61
CA VAL A 20 20.53 -14.95 -11.93
C VAL A 20 19.79 -16.28 -11.98
N GLU A 21 18.93 -16.42 -12.99
CA GLU A 21 18.24 -17.66 -13.30
C GLU A 21 19.18 -18.63 -14.01
N LEU A 22 19.06 -19.92 -13.72
CA LEU A 22 19.89 -20.97 -14.29
C LEU A 22 19.03 -22.16 -14.73
N ARG A 23 19.54 -22.94 -15.67
CA ARG A 23 19.18 -24.36 -15.84
C ARG A 23 20.31 -25.21 -15.30
N VAL A 24 19.96 -26.15 -14.44
CA VAL A 24 20.92 -27.05 -13.79
C VAL A 24 20.47 -28.48 -14.03
N GLU A 25 21.36 -29.30 -14.57
CA GLU A 25 21.18 -30.75 -14.61
C GLU A 25 21.62 -31.34 -13.28
N ILE A 26 20.73 -32.04 -12.59
CA ILE A 26 21.04 -32.71 -11.33
C ILE A 26 21.91 -33.93 -11.63
N THR A 27 23.09 -33.99 -11.04
CA THR A 27 24.07 -35.06 -11.26
C THR A 27 24.14 -36.02 -10.07
N ALA A 28 23.86 -35.55 -8.85
CA ALA A 28 23.92 -36.39 -7.65
C ALA A 28 22.91 -36.00 -6.57
N GLY A 29 22.56 -36.99 -5.75
CA GLY A 29 21.65 -36.89 -4.62
C GLY A 29 20.69 -38.08 -4.52
N PRO A 30 19.94 -38.20 -3.42
CA PRO A 30 18.92 -39.24 -3.29
C PRO A 30 17.92 -39.24 -4.46
N ALA A 31 17.54 -40.44 -4.93
CA ALA A 31 16.66 -40.61 -6.09
C ALA A 31 15.21 -40.11 -5.87
N ALA A 32 14.78 -39.97 -4.61
CA ALA A 32 13.47 -39.42 -4.25
C ALA A 32 13.59 -37.99 -3.69
N PRO A 33 12.69 -37.06 -4.06
CA PRO A 33 11.59 -37.23 -5.02
C PRO A 33 12.07 -37.14 -6.48
N VAL A 34 11.32 -37.81 -7.37
CA VAL A 34 11.66 -37.96 -8.81
C VAL A 34 11.81 -36.61 -9.52
N SER A 35 11.06 -35.59 -9.10
CA SER A 35 11.10 -34.23 -9.69
C SER A 35 12.46 -33.54 -9.56
N VAL A 36 13.35 -34.05 -8.72
CA VAL A 36 14.72 -33.55 -8.52
C VAL A 36 15.72 -34.70 -8.43
N ALA A 37 15.48 -35.79 -9.14
CA ALA A 37 16.39 -36.93 -9.21
C ALA A 37 17.59 -36.66 -10.16
N PRO A 38 18.71 -37.39 -10.02
CA PRO A 38 19.78 -37.35 -11.02
C PRO A 38 19.28 -37.56 -12.45
N GLY A 39 19.84 -36.80 -13.40
CA GLY A 39 19.43 -36.75 -14.81
C GLY A 39 18.26 -35.80 -15.10
N THR A 40 17.68 -35.14 -14.10
CA THR A 40 16.64 -34.13 -14.31
C THR A 40 17.24 -32.74 -14.50
N VAL A 41 16.65 -31.94 -15.39
CA VAL A 41 17.01 -30.52 -15.55
C VAL A 41 16.00 -29.66 -14.82
N VAL A 42 16.47 -28.84 -13.89
CA VAL A 42 15.64 -27.97 -13.06
C VAL A 42 15.94 -26.50 -13.31
N LYS A 43 14.93 -25.67 -13.06
CA LYS A 43 15.08 -24.23 -12.95
C LYS A 43 15.72 -23.90 -11.60
N ALA A 44 16.79 -23.13 -11.60
CA ALA A 44 17.47 -22.71 -10.37
C ALA A 44 17.68 -21.18 -10.33
N LEU A 45 17.90 -20.67 -9.12
CA LEU A 45 18.20 -19.26 -8.88
C LEU A 45 19.44 -19.16 -8.00
N ALA A 46 20.40 -18.35 -8.41
CA ALA A 46 21.55 -17.96 -7.60
C ALA A 46 21.47 -16.49 -7.22
N TYR A 47 21.95 -16.17 -6.03
CA TYR A 47 22.22 -14.79 -5.60
C TYR A 47 23.74 -14.58 -5.65
N PRO A 48 24.28 -13.95 -6.71
CA PRO A 48 25.72 -13.91 -6.93
C PRO A 48 26.52 -13.31 -5.77
N GLU A 49 25.94 -12.35 -5.04
CA GLU A 49 26.56 -11.76 -3.85
C GLU A 49 26.71 -12.73 -2.67
N LEU A 50 25.95 -13.82 -2.62
CA LEU A 50 26.05 -14.84 -1.56
C LEU A 50 26.87 -16.05 -1.97
N VAL A 51 26.78 -16.47 -3.24
CA VAL A 51 27.32 -17.77 -3.67
C VAL A 51 28.38 -17.66 -4.78
N GLY A 52 28.68 -16.45 -5.26
CA GLY A 52 29.50 -16.23 -6.44
C GLY A 52 28.68 -16.26 -7.74
N THR A 53 29.32 -15.90 -8.87
CA THR A 53 28.66 -15.84 -10.19
C THR A 53 28.78 -17.18 -10.92
N PRO A 54 27.69 -17.95 -11.09
CA PRO A 54 27.73 -19.23 -11.77
C PRO A 54 27.96 -19.08 -13.28
N ARG A 55 28.71 -20.01 -13.86
CA ARG A 55 28.97 -20.16 -15.29
C ARG A 55 28.50 -21.51 -15.78
N VAL A 56 28.22 -21.62 -17.08
CA VAL A 56 27.93 -22.92 -17.70
C VAL A 56 29.13 -23.86 -17.49
N GLY A 57 28.85 -25.08 -17.03
CA GLY A 57 29.84 -26.08 -16.66
C GLY A 57 30.18 -26.10 -15.16
N ASP A 58 29.83 -25.07 -14.40
CA ASP A 58 30.11 -25.05 -12.96
C ASP A 58 29.27 -26.11 -12.23
N ARG A 59 29.90 -26.80 -11.28
CA ARG A 59 29.22 -27.64 -10.31
C ARG A 59 28.59 -26.77 -9.24
N VAL A 60 27.34 -27.04 -8.91
CA VAL A 60 26.57 -26.30 -7.90
C VAL A 60 25.90 -27.26 -6.92
N SER A 61 25.83 -26.84 -5.65
CA SER A 61 24.99 -27.48 -4.66
C SER A 61 23.69 -26.69 -4.51
N LEU A 62 22.56 -27.40 -4.54
CA LEU A 62 21.22 -26.85 -4.57
C LEU A 62 20.41 -27.26 -3.33
N THR A 63 19.52 -26.38 -2.90
CA THR A 63 18.40 -26.73 -2.03
C THR A 63 17.10 -26.75 -2.83
N CYS A 64 16.38 -27.86 -2.74
CA CYS A 64 15.28 -28.18 -3.65
C CYS A 64 13.93 -28.42 -2.94
N SER A 65 13.83 -28.19 -1.63
CA SER A 65 12.65 -28.57 -0.84
C SER A 65 11.34 -27.95 -1.32
N ALA A 66 11.36 -26.65 -1.68
CA ALA A 66 10.18 -25.94 -2.16
C ALA A 66 9.80 -26.43 -3.56
N LEU A 67 10.76 -26.46 -4.49
CA LEU A 67 10.58 -26.98 -5.85
C LEU A 67 10.01 -28.41 -5.86
N ALA A 68 10.60 -29.31 -5.07
CA ALA A 68 10.19 -30.70 -5.00
C ALA A 68 8.75 -30.89 -4.53
N ARG A 69 8.21 -29.93 -3.75
CA ARG A 69 6.82 -29.91 -3.27
C ARG A 69 5.90 -29.04 -4.12
N GLY A 70 6.39 -28.44 -5.20
CA GLY A 70 5.64 -27.47 -6.00
C GLY A 70 5.24 -26.22 -5.21
N LEU A 71 6.02 -25.84 -4.19
CA LEU A 71 5.76 -24.69 -3.33
C LEU A 71 6.53 -23.45 -3.81
N GLY A 72 6.04 -22.28 -3.40
CA GLY A 72 6.72 -21.01 -3.59
C GLY A 72 6.45 -20.34 -4.94
N THR A 73 6.82 -19.08 -5.04
CA THR A 73 6.71 -18.32 -6.30
C THR A 73 7.89 -18.66 -7.20
N GLY A 74 7.66 -18.87 -8.50
CA GLY A 74 8.73 -18.99 -9.50
C GLY A 74 9.34 -20.39 -9.72
N GLY A 75 9.13 -21.34 -8.79
CA GLY A 75 9.50 -22.75 -9.00
C GLY A 75 11.00 -22.97 -9.17
N TYR A 76 11.81 -22.47 -8.24
CA TYR A 76 13.27 -22.57 -8.28
C TYR A 76 13.83 -23.59 -7.28
N ALA A 77 14.88 -24.29 -7.70
CA ALA A 77 15.91 -24.75 -6.78
C ALA A 77 16.84 -23.58 -6.42
N MET A 78 17.24 -23.45 -5.16
CA MET A 78 18.13 -22.36 -4.74
C MET A 78 19.57 -22.84 -4.75
N VAL A 79 20.45 -22.14 -5.46
CA VAL A 79 21.90 -22.39 -5.37
C VAL A 79 22.38 -22.00 -3.98
N ALA A 80 22.97 -22.96 -3.29
CA ALA A 80 23.52 -22.77 -1.95
C ALA A 80 25.04 -22.57 -1.97
N ALA A 81 25.74 -23.14 -2.94
CA ALA A 81 27.18 -22.96 -3.13
C ALA A 81 27.60 -23.32 -4.56
N ILE A 82 28.74 -22.76 -4.97
CA ILE A 82 29.51 -23.17 -6.15
C ILE A 82 30.84 -23.74 -5.63
N PRO A 83 30.91 -25.04 -5.27
CA PRO A 83 31.99 -25.55 -4.42
C PRO A 83 33.39 -25.41 -5.02
N ASP A 84 33.48 -25.44 -6.35
CA ASP A 84 34.74 -25.44 -7.08
C ASP A 84 35.13 -24.03 -7.57
N ALA A 85 34.35 -23.01 -7.24
CA ALA A 85 34.56 -21.61 -7.63
C ALA A 85 34.06 -20.65 -6.54
N LEU A 86 34.74 -20.64 -5.39
CA LEU A 86 34.42 -19.73 -4.28
C LEU A 86 34.47 -18.26 -4.74
N PRO A 87 33.53 -17.40 -4.29
CA PRO A 87 33.65 -15.96 -4.51
C PRO A 87 34.88 -15.41 -3.81
N ALA A 88 35.45 -14.33 -4.34
CA ALA A 88 36.49 -13.59 -3.65
C ALA A 88 35.93 -12.95 -2.38
N ASP A 89 36.78 -12.80 -1.36
CA ASP A 89 36.41 -12.06 -0.15
C ASP A 89 36.02 -10.62 -0.52
N PRO A 90 34.93 -10.07 0.04
CA PRO A 90 34.58 -8.67 -0.18
C PRO A 90 35.69 -7.77 0.37
N PRO A 91 35.94 -6.60 -0.24
CA PRO A 91 36.86 -5.62 0.34
C PRO A 91 36.32 -5.18 1.71
N PRO A 92 37.19 -4.73 2.63
CA PRO A 92 36.76 -4.13 3.88
C PRO A 92 35.78 -2.98 3.61
N SER A 93 34.59 -3.04 4.22
CA SER A 93 33.54 -2.03 4.12
C SER A 93 33.00 -1.71 5.51
N PRO A 94 32.47 -0.49 5.73
CA PRO A 94 31.79 -0.17 6.97
C PRO A 94 30.53 -1.02 7.17
N GLY A 95 30.08 -1.11 8.41
CA GLY A 95 28.83 -1.77 8.79
C GLY A 95 29.03 -3.17 9.37
N HIS A 96 28.22 -3.50 10.37
CA HIS A 96 28.32 -4.73 11.14
C HIS A 96 26.94 -5.36 11.43
N LEU A 97 25.86 -4.91 10.77
CA LEU A 97 24.57 -5.58 10.84
C LEU A 97 24.64 -6.95 10.19
N VAL A 98 24.21 -7.98 10.93
CA VAL A 98 24.04 -9.33 10.40
C VAL A 98 22.56 -9.57 10.08
N LYS A 99 22.29 -9.93 8.82
CA LYS A 99 20.99 -10.33 8.28
C LYS A 99 20.95 -11.83 7.97
N ALA A 100 19.75 -12.41 7.96
CA ALA A 100 19.56 -13.87 7.94
C ALA A 100 20.39 -14.60 9.02
N ARG A 101 20.38 -14.03 10.24
CA ARG A 101 21.32 -14.38 11.32
C ARG A 101 21.32 -15.87 11.67
N TYR A 102 22.51 -16.39 11.95
CA TYR A 102 22.76 -17.77 12.37
C TYR A 102 22.33 -18.84 11.36
N THR A 103 22.11 -18.46 10.10
CA THR A 103 22.01 -19.39 8.98
C THR A 103 23.37 -19.53 8.29
N PRO A 104 23.64 -20.64 7.57
CA PRO A 104 24.90 -20.81 6.84
C PRO A 104 25.18 -19.76 5.76
N LEU A 105 24.19 -18.94 5.38
CA LEU A 105 24.28 -17.88 4.38
C LEU A 105 23.89 -16.51 4.96
N GLN A 106 24.21 -16.25 6.24
CA GLN A 106 24.06 -14.93 6.83
C GLN A 106 24.96 -13.90 6.13
N SER A 107 24.51 -12.65 6.02
CA SER A 107 25.20 -11.58 5.32
C SER A 107 25.46 -10.40 6.26
N MET A 108 26.64 -9.80 6.17
CA MET A 108 26.97 -8.53 6.83
C MET A 108 26.65 -7.38 5.88
N VAL A 109 25.95 -6.37 6.37
CA VAL A 109 25.53 -5.21 5.60
C VAL A 109 25.73 -3.93 6.41
N LEU A 110 25.86 -2.80 5.72
CA LEU A 110 25.80 -1.48 6.34
C LEU A 110 24.34 -1.07 6.56
N GLY A 111 23.92 -1.04 7.82
CA GLY A 111 22.65 -0.47 8.22
C GLY A 111 22.66 1.05 8.08
N VAL A 112 21.58 1.61 7.53
CA VAL A 112 21.37 3.05 7.41
C VAL A 112 21.41 3.75 8.77
N ASP A 113 21.00 3.03 9.82
CA ASP A 113 20.97 3.43 11.23
C ASP A 113 22.25 3.09 12.02
N GLU A 114 23.27 2.47 11.42
CA GLU A 114 24.56 2.19 12.08
C GLU A 114 25.48 3.42 12.15
N GLN A 115 26.35 3.48 13.15
CA GLN A 115 27.25 4.62 13.38
C GLN A 115 28.21 4.90 12.21
N GLU A 116 28.55 3.88 11.44
CA GLU A 116 29.44 3.99 10.27
C GLU A 116 28.71 4.42 9.00
N SER A 117 27.37 4.56 9.04
CA SER A 117 26.57 5.08 7.93
C SER A 117 26.67 6.60 7.87
N ASP A 118 26.85 7.15 6.66
CA ASP A 118 26.77 8.59 6.40
C ASP A 118 25.41 9.19 6.80
N SER A 119 24.38 8.35 6.90
CA SER A 119 23.02 8.75 7.30
C SER A 119 22.77 8.69 8.80
N HIS A 120 23.71 8.20 9.61
CA HIS A 120 23.51 7.99 11.04
C HIS A 120 23.10 9.27 11.77
N ALA A 121 23.79 10.38 11.48
CA ALA A 121 23.50 11.67 12.11
C ALA A 121 22.09 12.18 11.80
N VAL A 122 21.55 11.89 10.62
CA VAL A 122 20.18 12.23 10.24
C VAL A 122 19.17 11.39 11.03
N LEU A 123 19.48 10.13 11.28
CA LEU A 123 18.58 9.20 11.96
C LEU A 123 18.69 9.21 13.49
N ALA A 124 19.80 9.67 14.05
CA ALA A 124 20.03 9.68 15.49
C ALA A 124 18.93 10.41 16.28
N ASP A 125 18.40 11.50 15.72
CA ASP A 125 17.36 12.33 16.33
C ASP A 125 16.01 12.25 15.57
N ALA A 126 15.90 11.44 14.52
CA ALA A 126 14.67 11.32 13.75
C ALA A 126 13.64 10.47 14.48
N ASP A 127 12.46 11.04 14.76
CA ASP A 127 11.40 10.34 15.53
C ASP A 127 9.97 10.55 14.97
N ASP A 128 9.85 11.18 13.78
CA ASP A 128 8.54 11.49 13.19
C ASP A 128 8.56 11.39 11.65
N LEU A 129 7.45 10.92 11.08
CA LEU A 129 7.18 10.88 9.64
C LEU A 129 6.44 12.14 9.15
N GLY A 130 5.96 13.00 10.06
CA GLY A 130 5.31 14.27 9.75
C GLY A 130 4.00 14.08 8.97
N GLY A 131 3.23 13.05 9.32
CA GLY A 131 1.98 12.72 8.63
C GLY A 131 2.15 12.11 7.23
N MET A 132 3.36 11.69 6.85
CA MET A 132 3.60 11.02 5.57
C MET A 132 2.66 9.81 5.37
N PRO A 133 1.98 9.67 4.23
CA PRO A 133 1.17 8.50 3.92
C PRO A 133 2.03 7.24 3.81
N VAL A 134 1.60 6.17 4.49
CA VAL A 134 2.23 4.85 4.41
C VAL A 134 1.17 3.80 4.03
N VAL A 135 1.26 3.29 2.80
CA VAL A 135 0.38 2.22 2.32
C VAL A 135 0.91 0.88 2.79
N VAL A 136 0.13 0.19 3.61
CA VAL A 136 0.48 -1.14 4.13
C VAL A 136 -0.35 -2.19 3.42
N ALA A 137 0.32 -3.19 2.85
CA ALA A 137 -0.31 -4.32 2.18
C ALA A 137 0.26 -5.66 2.69
N ASP A 138 -0.61 -6.68 2.75
CA ASP A 138 -0.21 -8.00 3.22
C ASP A 138 0.62 -8.78 2.19
N LEU A 139 0.55 -8.45 0.90
CA LEU A 139 1.24 -9.16 -0.18
C LEU A 139 2.16 -8.25 -0.99
N HIS A 140 3.35 -8.77 -1.32
CA HIS A 140 4.29 -8.15 -2.26
C HIS A 140 3.64 -7.77 -3.61
N SER A 141 2.69 -8.58 -4.11
CA SER A 141 2.04 -8.34 -5.40
C SER A 141 1.17 -7.06 -5.44
N ALA A 142 0.89 -6.45 -4.28
CA ALA A 142 0.21 -5.15 -4.20
C ALA A 142 1.12 -3.98 -4.62
N LEU A 143 2.44 -4.08 -4.42
CA LEU A 143 3.40 -3.00 -4.70
C LEU A 143 3.21 -2.31 -6.07
N PRO A 144 3.23 -3.03 -7.21
CA PRO A 144 3.04 -2.40 -8.52
C PRO A 144 1.65 -1.78 -8.70
N ALA A 145 0.61 -2.35 -8.09
CA ALA A 145 -0.74 -1.84 -8.21
C ALA A 145 -0.95 -0.56 -7.38
N VAL A 146 -0.39 -0.49 -6.16
CA VAL A 146 -0.37 0.74 -5.36
C VAL A 146 0.32 1.87 -6.12
N LEU A 147 1.49 1.59 -6.74
CA LEU A 147 2.19 2.57 -7.57
C LEU A 147 1.35 3.05 -8.75
N ALA A 148 0.62 2.16 -9.42
CA ALA A 148 -0.29 2.53 -10.51
C ALA A 148 -1.38 3.52 -10.03
N GLY A 149 -1.99 3.24 -8.87
CA GLY A 149 -3.00 4.12 -8.27
C GLY A 149 -2.47 5.51 -7.90
N LEU A 150 -1.29 5.56 -7.27
CA LEU A 150 -0.60 6.81 -6.92
C LEU A 150 -0.37 7.68 -8.17
N ARG A 151 0.20 7.07 -9.22
CA ARG A 151 0.54 7.77 -10.47
C ARG A 151 -0.71 8.21 -11.24
N ALA A 152 -1.74 7.38 -11.30
CA ALA A 152 -3.00 7.70 -11.97
C ALA A 152 -3.69 8.90 -11.31
N GLU A 153 -3.76 8.93 -9.98
CA GLU A 153 -4.35 10.05 -9.24
C GLU A 153 -3.53 11.33 -9.36
N ALA A 154 -2.20 11.24 -9.31
CA ALA A 154 -1.33 12.39 -9.52
C ALA A 154 -1.51 12.98 -10.93
N ALA A 155 -1.51 12.13 -11.96
CA ALA A 155 -1.72 12.53 -13.35
C ALA A 155 -3.10 13.17 -13.56
N ALA A 156 -4.16 12.57 -13.01
CA ALA A 156 -5.51 13.12 -13.07
C ALA A 156 -5.65 14.49 -12.36
N ALA A 157 -4.78 14.76 -11.39
CA ALA A 157 -4.70 16.04 -10.69
C ALA A 157 -3.71 17.04 -11.33
N GLY A 158 -3.08 16.71 -12.47
CA GLY A 158 -2.05 17.54 -13.11
C GLY A 158 -0.77 17.69 -12.28
N ARG A 159 -0.50 16.74 -11.37
CA ARG A 159 0.67 16.74 -10.48
C ARG A 159 1.75 15.77 -10.97
N PRO A 160 3.03 16.02 -10.65
CA PRO A 160 4.08 15.03 -10.86
C PRO A 160 3.79 13.74 -10.06
N ALA A 161 4.26 12.61 -10.58
CA ALA A 161 4.19 11.35 -9.85
C ALA A 161 4.96 11.47 -8.50
N PRO A 162 4.38 11.03 -7.37
CA PRO A 162 5.07 11.06 -6.09
C PRO A 162 6.34 10.21 -6.10
N ARG A 163 7.36 10.61 -5.34
CA ARG A 163 8.52 9.77 -5.01
C ARG A 163 8.10 8.74 -3.99
N VAL A 164 8.42 7.47 -4.24
CA VAL A 164 7.93 6.35 -3.42
C VAL A 164 9.08 5.43 -3.02
N ALA A 165 9.17 5.09 -1.74
CA ALA A 165 10.03 4.00 -1.27
C ALA A 165 9.22 2.75 -0.92
N TYR A 166 9.81 1.58 -1.12
CA TYR A 166 9.24 0.30 -0.70
C TYR A 166 9.99 -0.20 0.53
N VAL A 167 9.33 -0.33 1.68
CA VAL A 167 9.91 -0.94 2.87
C VAL A 167 9.50 -2.41 2.92
N MET A 168 10.47 -3.29 2.68
CA MET A 168 10.27 -4.75 2.62
C MET A 168 10.49 -5.41 3.97
N THR A 169 9.44 -6.04 4.52
CA THR A 169 9.51 -6.83 5.76
C THR A 169 9.87 -8.29 5.49
N ASP A 170 10.30 -8.99 6.54
CA ASP A 170 10.87 -10.35 6.50
C ASP A 170 9.83 -11.48 6.60
N GLY A 171 8.56 -11.20 6.35
CA GLY A 171 7.49 -12.21 6.34
C GLY A 171 7.52 -13.19 5.16
N GLY A 172 8.26 -12.86 4.09
CA GLY A 172 8.39 -13.64 2.87
C GLY A 172 9.85 -14.00 2.56
N ALA A 173 10.27 -13.84 1.30
CA ALA A 173 11.68 -13.94 0.93
C ALA A 173 12.52 -12.91 1.70
N LEU A 174 13.64 -13.35 2.27
CA LEU A 174 14.58 -12.45 2.96
C LEU A 174 15.36 -11.56 1.97
N PRO A 175 15.92 -12.09 0.86
CA PRO A 175 16.62 -11.24 -0.09
C PRO A 175 15.62 -10.51 -1.00
N ALA A 176 15.67 -9.18 -1.03
CA ALA A 176 14.88 -8.35 -1.94
C ALA A 176 15.19 -8.68 -3.42
N TRP A 177 16.41 -9.17 -3.69
CA TRP A 177 16.86 -9.67 -4.99
C TRP A 177 16.00 -10.79 -5.56
N PHE A 178 15.22 -11.51 -4.76
CA PHE A 178 14.28 -12.50 -5.28
C PHE A 178 13.21 -11.85 -6.18
N SER A 179 12.87 -10.59 -5.93
CA SER A 179 11.81 -9.88 -6.63
C SER A 179 12.29 -9.27 -7.94
N ARG A 180 12.03 -9.97 -9.05
CA ARG A 180 12.21 -9.40 -10.40
C ARG A 180 11.36 -8.14 -10.61
N SER A 181 10.13 -8.13 -10.08
CA SER A 181 9.25 -6.97 -10.18
C SER A 181 9.82 -5.74 -9.48
N LEU A 182 10.45 -5.91 -8.32
CA LEU A 182 11.13 -4.81 -7.63
C LEU A 182 12.26 -4.23 -8.48
N ALA A 183 13.13 -5.08 -9.02
CA ALA A 183 14.22 -4.65 -9.89
C ALA A 183 13.72 -3.86 -11.11
N GLN A 184 12.67 -4.35 -11.77
CA GLN A 184 12.06 -3.71 -12.94
C GLN A 184 11.36 -2.38 -12.60
N LEU A 185 10.69 -2.29 -11.44
CA LEU A 185 10.06 -1.05 -10.98
C LEU A 185 11.10 0.03 -10.64
N ARG A 186 12.24 -0.37 -10.06
CA ARG A 186 13.39 0.52 -9.82
C ARG A 186 13.99 1.02 -11.13
N GLU A 187 14.27 0.11 -12.08
CA GLU A 187 14.83 0.45 -13.39
C GLU A 187 13.90 1.37 -14.20
N ALA A 188 12.59 1.13 -14.14
CA ALA A 188 11.59 1.97 -14.80
C ALA A 188 11.36 3.34 -14.13
N GLY A 189 12.00 3.63 -13.00
CA GLY A 189 11.81 4.88 -12.25
C GLY A 189 10.42 5.01 -11.61
N TRP A 190 9.71 3.89 -11.41
CA TRP A 190 8.43 3.88 -10.70
C TRP A 190 8.60 3.84 -9.18
N LEU A 191 9.77 3.43 -8.71
CA LEU A 191 10.13 3.34 -7.30
C LEU A 191 11.48 4.03 -7.09
N GLU A 192 11.60 4.88 -6.07
CA GLU A 192 12.82 5.62 -5.73
C GLU A 192 13.89 4.70 -5.15
N ALA A 193 13.50 3.84 -4.21
CA ALA A 193 14.38 2.93 -3.51
C ALA A 193 13.57 1.83 -2.80
N SER A 194 14.23 0.72 -2.46
CA SER A 194 13.72 -0.24 -1.47
C SER A 194 14.55 -0.23 -0.19
N VAL A 195 13.89 -0.32 0.96
CA VAL A 195 14.51 -0.44 2.27
C VAL A 195 14.15 -1.79 2.86
N THR A 196 15.13 -2.62 3.21
CA THR A 196 14.88 -3.93 3.83
C THR A 196 15.03 -3.85 5.35
N VAL A 197 14.09 -4.45 6.08
CA VAL A 197 14.03 -4.35 7.55
C VAL A 197 14.01 -5.73 8.22
N GLY A 198 14.36 -5.79 9.51
CA GLY A 198 14.37 -7.06 10.24
C GLY A 198 15.44 -8.01 9.69
N GLN A 199 15.05 -9.23 9.30
CA GLN A 199 15.94 -10.21 8.68
C GLN A 199 16.05 -10.09 7.15
N ALA A 200 15.22 -9.26 6.51
CA ALA A 200 15.31 -9.02 5.09
C ALA A 200 16.57 -8.20 4.75
N PHE A 201 17.11 -8.41 3.55
CA PHE A 201 18.32 -7.76 3.05
C PHE A 201 18.36 -7.67 1.52
N GLY A 202 19.35 -6.99 0.97
CA GLY A 202 19.51 -6.72 -0.46
C GLY A 202 18.73 -5.51 -0.95
N GLY A 203 18.31 -4.62 -0.03
CA GLY A 203 17.67 -3.35 -0.36
C GLY A 203 18.65 -2.33 -0.96
N ASP A 204 18.12 -1.16 -1.35
CA ASP A 204 18.95 0.03 -1.60
C ASP A 204 19.48 0.58 -0.27
N LEU A 205 18.69 0.47 0.80
CA LEU A 205 19.08 0.72 2.19
C LEU A 205 18.70 -0.48 3.05
N GLU A 206 19.48 -0.69 4.10
CA GLU A 206 19.25 -1.73 5.11
C GLU A 206 18.90 -1.06 6.43
N ALA A 207 17.85 -1.49 7.12
CA ALA A 207 17.53 -0.96 8.46
C ALA A 207 17.33 -2.09 9.47
N VAL A 208 17.58 -1.80 10.75
CA VAL A 208 17.40 -2.79 11.82
C VAL A 208 15.93 -3.15 11.99
N THR A 209 15.06 -2.15 12.03
CA THR A 209 13.62 -2.31 12.33
C THR A 209 12.74 -1.66 11.27
N LEU A 210 11.45 -1.98 11.27
CA LEU A 210 10.48 -1.27 10.45
C LEU A 210 10.50 0.24 10.76
N HIS A 211 10.62 0.64 12.03
CA HIS A 211 10.65 2.04 12.44
C HIS A 211 11.82 2.80 11.82
N SER A 212 13.04 2.29 11.96
CA SER A 212 14.23 2.92 11.37
C SER A 212 14.20 2.89 9.83
N GLY A 213 13.60 1.86 9.23
CA GLY A 213 13.36 1.82 7.79
C GLY A 213 12.37 2.88 7.30
N LEU A 214 11.30 3.15 8.06
CA LEU A 214 10.33 4.22 7.78
C LEU A 214 10.98 5.61 7.91
N LEU A 215 11.75 5.83 8.98
CA LEU A 215 12.49 7.06 9.20
C LEU A 215 13.54 7.29 8.12
N ALA A 216 14.26 6.25 7.70
CA ALA A 216 15.19 6.32 6.57
C ALA A 216 14.49 6.71 5.27
N ALA A 217 13.32 6.13 4.98
CA ALA A 217 12.54 6.52 3.81
C ALA A 217 12.17 8.01 3.84
N LYS A 218 11.78 8.54 5.00
CA LYS A 218 11.43 9.96 5.14
C LYS A 218 12.64 10.88 5.08
N HIS A 219 13.62 10.67 5.96
CA HIS A 219 14.67 11.65 6.26
C HIS A 219 15.93 11.46 5.43
N VAL A 220 16.22 10.23 4.98
CA VAL A 220 17.39 9.94 4.14
C VAL A 220 17.01 9.99 2.66
N LEU A 221 15.93 9.31 2.26
CA LEU A 221 15.50 9.26 0.85
C LEU A 221 14.64 10.47 0.45
N GLY A 222 13.94 11.10 1.41
CA GLY A 222 13.08 12.25 1.15
C GLY A 222 11.86 11.92 0.29
N VAL A 223 11.31 10.70 0.41
CA VAL A 223 10.15 10.29 -0.40
C VAL A 223 8.84 10.91 0.10
N ASP A 224 7.84 10.95 -0.78
CA ASP A 224 6.52 11.49 -0.48
C ASP A 224 5.61 10.42 0.16
N VAL A 225 5.76 9.16 -0.25
CA VAL A 225 4.94 8.02 0.19
C VAL A 225 5.82 6.80 0.43
N VAL A 226 5.45 6.00 1.42
CA VAL A 226 6.04 4.67 1.63
C VAL A 226 5.01 3.58 1.36
N ILE A 227 5.45 2.50 0.73
CA ILE A 227 4.69 1.25 0.63
C ILE A 227 5.38 0.22 1.53
N VAL A 228 4.64 -0.37 2.47
CA VAL A 228 5.13 -1.45 3.33
C VAL A 228 4.44 -2.75 2.93
N ALA A 229 5.23 -3.77 2.60
CA ALA A 229 4.75 -5.13 2.39
C ALA A 229 5.91 -6.13 2.57
N GLN A 230 5.60 -7.37 2.92
CA GLN A 230 6.60 -8.44 2.89
C GLN A 230 7.14 -8.71 1.48
N GLY A 231 8.32 -9.33 1.39
CA GLY A 231 8.86 -9.85 0.12
C GLY A 231 8.01 -10.97 -0.51
N PRO A 232 8.32 -11.43 -1.73
CA PRO A 232 7.55 -12.50 -2.37
C PRO A 232 7.59 -13.81 -1.57
N GLY A 233 6.54 -14.65 -1.67
CA GLY A 233 6.49 -15.94 -0.97
C GLY A 233 5.72 -15.94 0.35
N ASN A 234 4.54 -15.31 0.37
CA ASN A 234 3.66 -15.28 1.53
C ASN A 234 3.44 -16.68 2.15
N LEU A 235 3.65 -16.78 3.46
CA LEU A 235 3.41 -17.98 4.24
C LEU A 235 1.95 -18.02 4.73
N GLY A 236 1.33 -19.20 4.71
CA GLY A 236 -0.02 -19.40 5.22
C GLY A 236 -0.28 -20.86 5.53
N THR A 237 -0.89 -21.14 6.67
CA THR A 237 -1.26 -22.49 7.13
C THR A 237 -2.77 -22.72 7.11
N GLY A 238 -3.56 -21.70 6.77
CA GLY A 238 -5.03 -21.76 6.77
C GLY A 238 -5.66 -21.60 8.16
N THR A 239 -4.86 -21.43 9.21
CA THR A 239 -5.36 -21.05 10.54
C THR A 239 -5.46 -19.53 10.65
N ARG A 240 -6.30 -19.04 11.58
CA ARG A 240 -6.56 -17.60 11.75
C ARG A 240 -5.30 -16.75 11.88
N TRP A 241 -4.30 -17.23 12.61
CA TRP A 241 -3.08 -16.45 12.91
C TRP A 241 -1.86 -16.93 12.13
N GLY A 242 -1.95 -18.10 11.49
CA GLY A 242 -0.81 -18.75 10.87
C GLY A 242 -0.56 -18.27 9.45
N PHE A 243 -0.34 -16.97 9.24
CA PHE A 243 0.03 -16.38 7.95
C PHE A 243 0.95 -15.17 8.14
N SER A 244 1.92 -14.97 7.24
CA SER A 244 2.94 -13.91 7.40
C SER A 244 2.39 -12.50 7.21
N GLY A 245 1.31 -12.35 6.43
CA GLY A 245 0.62 -11.08 6.23
C GLY A 245 -0.01 -10.48 7.51
N VAL A 246 -0.03 -11.21 8.63
CA VAL A 246 -0.54 -10.71 9.92
C VAL A 246 0.26 -9.48 10.39
N ALA A 247 1.56 -9.43 10.04
CA ALA A 247 2.46 -8.32 10.34
C ALA A 247 2.04 -6.99 9.69
N ALA A 248 1.11 -6.99 8.72
CA ALA A 248 0.55 -5.76 8.19
C ALA A 248 -0.16 -4.92 9.28
N GLY A 249 -0.78 -5.56 10.28
CA GLY A 249 -1.36 -4.84 11.41
C GLY A 249 -0.30 -4.22 12.32
N GLU A 250 0.78 -4.95 12.59
CA GLU A 250 1.94 -4.44 13.35
C GLU A 250 2.62 -3.28 12.62
N ALA A 251 2.68 -3.33 11.28
CA ALA A 251 3.22 -2.25 10.48
C ALA A 251 2.40 -0.97 10.59
N LEU A 252 1.06 -1.05 10.62
CA LEU A 252 0.21 0.13 10.87
C LEU A 252 0.44 0.74 12.26
N ASN A 253 0.69 -0.10 13.28
CA ASN A 253 1.05 0.38 14.61
C ASN A 253 2.38 1.13 14.59
N ALA A 254 3.40 0.59 13.90
CA ALA A 254 4.70 1.25 13.75
C ALA A 254 4.59 2.60 13.02
N VAL A 255 3.74 2.68 11.99
CA VAL A 255 3.45 3.94 11.28
C VAL A 255 2.87 4.98 12.23
N ALA A 256 1.90 4.58 13.06
CA ALA A 256 1.28 5.50 14.01
C ALA A 256 2.22 5.94 15.14
N VAL A 257 3.10 5.06 15.62
CA VAL A 257 4.14 5.40 16.61
C VAL A 257 5.01 6.55 16.12
N LEU A 258 5.32 6.57 14.82
CA LEU A 258 6.15 7.60 14.19
C LEU A 258 5.33 8.74 13.56
N GLY A 259 4.08 8.97 13.98
CA GLY A 259 3.27 10.09 13.47
C GLY A 259 2.91 10.03 11.97
N GLY A 260 3.03 8.87 11.33
CA GLY A 260 2.63 8.67 9.93
C GLY A 260 1.14 8.43 9.75
N ARG A 261 0.65 8.55 8.50
CA ARG A 261 -0.73 8.24 8.14
C ARG A 261 -0.84 6.84 7.58
N GLY A 262 -1.30 5.89 8.40
CA GLY A 262 -1.50 4.49 8.01
C GLY A 262 -2.64 4.32 7.01
N VAL A 263 -2.36 3.74 5.85
CA VAL A 263 -3.33 3.41 4.79
C VAL A 263 -3.36 1.89 4.63
N ALA A 264 -4.41 1.25 5.11
CA ALA A 264 -4.60 -0.19 5.07
C ALA A 264 -5.17 -0.64 3.71
N SER A 265 -4.33 -1.28 2.90
CA SER A 265 -4.76 -1.84 1.61
C SER A 265 -5.47 -3.17 1.81
N LEU A 266 -6.76 -3.23 1.47
CA LEU A 266 -7.54 -4.48 1.55
C LEU A 266 -7.05 -5.51 0.54
N ARG A 267 -7.01 -6.77 0.96
CA ARG A 267 -6.84 -7.92 0.09
C ARG A 267 -8.22 -8.43 -0.31
N VAL A 268 -8.59 -8.17 -1.55
CA VAL A 268 -9.87 -8.59 -2.14
C VAL A 268 -9.63 -9.70 -3.16
N SER A 269 -10.57 -10.63 -3.25
CA SER A 269 -10.57 -11.69 -4.25
C SER A 269 -11.98 -11.93 -4.75
N ASN A 270 -12.13 -12.18 -6.05
CA ASN A 270 -13.40 -12.64 -6.64
C ASN A 270 -13.38 -14.14 -6.97
N ALA A 271 -12.26 -14.84 -6.72
CA ALA A 271 -12.13 -16.25 -7.03
C ALA A 271 -12.62 -17.17 -5.88
N ASP A 272 -13.75 -17.85 -6.09
CA ASP A 272 -14.00 -19.26 -5.71
C ASP A 272 -15.30 -19.77 -6.36
N ALA A 273 -15.24 -20.92 -7.04
CA ALA A 273 -16.42 -21.62 -7.57
C ALA A 273 -17.35 -22.19 -6.47
N ARG A 274 -16.93 -22.14 -5.20
CA ARG A 274 -17.65 -22.65 -4.02
C ARG A 274 -18.05 -21.57 -3.00
N GLY A 275 -17.85 -20.29 -3.33
CA GLY A 275 -18.33 -19.16 -2.53
C GLY A 275 -17.59 -18.87 -1.21
N ARG A 276 -16.44 -19.49 -0.93
CA ARG A 276 -15.74 -19.35 0.37
C ARG A 276 -14.69 -18.23 0.42
N HIS A 277 -14.30 -17.67 -0.72
CA HIS A 277 -13.20 -16.69 -0.83
C HIS A 277 -13.54 -15.45 -1.69
N ARG A 278 -14.82 -15.09 -1.77
CA ARG A 278 -15.29 -13.86 -2.43
C ARG A 278 -15.38 -12.72 -1.42
N GLY A 279 -14.82 -11.56 -1.74
CA GLY A 279 -14.81 -10.38 -0.87
C GLY A 279 -13.46 -10.14 -0.18
N VAL A 280 -13.48 -9.52 0.99
CA VAL A 280 -12.28 -9.23 1.78
C VAL A 280 -11.72 -10.51 2.39
N SER A 281 -10.42 -10.72 2.21
CA SER A 281 -9.72 -11.87 2.79
C SER A 281 -9.75 -11.83 4.31
N HIS A 282 -9.88 -13.01 4.93
CA HIS A 282 -9.71 -13.17 6.38
C HIS A 282 -8.34 -12.68 6.89
N HIS A 283 -7.34 -12.60 6.01
CA HIS A 283 -6.04 -11.98 6.34
C HIS A 283 -6.20 -10.50 6.65
N SER A 284 -6.95 -9.74 5.83
CA SER A 284 -7.20 -8.32 6.07
C SER A 284 -8.08 -8.10 7.29
N THR A 285 -9.13 -8.91 7.48
CA THR A 285 -9.97 -8.78 8.68
C THR A 285 -9.22 -9.12 9.97
N THR A 286 -8.26 -10.04 9.92
CA THR A 286 -7.41 -10.37 11.07
C THR A 286 -6.31 -9.32 11.30
N ALA A 287 -5.53 -8.99 10.27
CA ALA A 287 -4.43 -8.05 10.39
C ALA A 287 -4.92 -6.64 10.76
N TYR A 288 -5.93 -6.12 10.06
CA TYR A 288 -6.43 -4.77 10.32
C TYR A 288 -7.43 -4.77 11.46
N GLY A 289 -8.42 -5.67 11.47
CA GLY A 289 -9.48 -5.63 12.50
C GLY A 289 -9.09 -6.16 13.88
N ARG A 290 -7.90 -6.77 14.05
CA ARG A 290 -7.48 -7.33 15.36
C ARG A 290 -6.04 -7.01 15.78
N VAL A 291 -5.13 -6.79 14.84
CA VAL A 291 -3.70 -6.55 15.15
C VAL A 291 -3.35 -5.07 15.05
N ALA A 292 -3.94 -4.34 14.10
CA ALA A 292 -3.82 -2.89 14.08
C ALA A 292 -4.63 -2.30 15.25
N LEU A 293 -3.93 -1.60 16.14
CA LEU A 293 -4.47 -0.95 17.34
C LEU A 293 -4.54 0.57 17.19
N ALA A 294 -3.83 1.12 16.21
CA ALA A 294 -3.81 2.55 15.94
C ALA A 294 -4.78 2.93 14.82
N ALA A 295 -5.25 4.17 14.83
CA ALA A 295 -6.12 4.71 13.79
C ALA A 295 -5.47 4.59 12.41
N SER A 296 -6.24 4.15 11.42
CA SER A 296 -5.77 3.96 10.05
C SER A 296 -6.93 4.06 9.07
N ASP A 297 -6.62 4.47 7.85
CA ASP A 297 -7.57 4.52 6.75
C ASP A 297 -7.70 3.14 6.11
N VAL A 298 -8.86 2.50 6.28
CA VAL A 298 -9.19 1.25 5.61
C VAL A 298 -9.82 1.59 4.27
N VAL A 299 -9.04 1.41 3.22
CA VAL A 299 -9.45 1.82 1.87
C VAL A 299 -10.38 0.78 1.26
N VAL A 300 -11.61 1.22 0.98
CA VAL A 300 -12.69 0.39 0.44
C VAL A 300 -12.90 0.76 -1.02
N PRO A 301 -12.54 -0.12 -1.97
CA PRO A 301 -12.73 0.17 -3.38
C PRO A 301 -14.22 0.13 -3.72
N VAL A 302 -14.71 1.16 -4.41
CA VAL A 302 -16.12 1.27 -4.81
C VAL A 302 -16.26 1.45 -6.32
N SER A 303 -17.27 0.79 -6.89
CA SER A 303 -17.72 1.04 -8.25
C SER A 303 -19.03 1.80 -8.18
N HIS A 304 -19.13 2.94 -8.87
CA HIS A 304 -20.37 3.70 -8.95
C HIS A 304 -21.18 3.24 -10.17
N HIS A 305 -22.51 3.34 -10.08
CA HIS A 305 -23.54 2.68 -10.90
C HIS A 305 -23.56 2.94 -12.43
N ARG A 306 -22.48 3.42 -13.06
CA ARG A 306 -22.45 3.74 -14.49
C ARG A 306 -21.30 3.13 -15.29
N HIS A 307 -20.34 2.49 -14.64
CA HIS A 307 -19.22 1.84 -15.31
C HIS A 307 -19.00 0.43 -14.77
N ASP A 308 -19.25 -0.58 -15.61
CA ASP A 308 -18.82 -1.94 -15.33
C ASP A 308 -17.29 -1.96 -15.31
N VAL A 309 -16.70 -2.18 -14.14
CA VAL A 309 -15.27 -2.46 -14.01
C VAL A 309 -15.11 -3.98 -14.09
N PRO A 310 -14.43 -4.52 -15.11
CA PRO A 310 -14.28 -5.97 -15.26
C PRO A 310 -13.75 -6.63 -13.99
N GLY A 311 -14.51 -7.60 -13.47
CA GLY A 311 -14.18 -8.32 -12.24
C GLY A 311 -14.73 -7.69 -10.96
N TRP A 312 -15.30 -6.49 -10.99
CA TRP A 312 -15.87 -5.79 -9.84
C TRP A 312 -17.38 -5.57 -9.98
N ASP A 313 -18.14 -6.62 -9.68
CA ASP A 313 -19.61 -6.56 -9.71
C ASP A 313 -20.21 -5.96 -8.41
N ALA A 314 -21.50 -5.65 -8.45
CA ALA A 314 -22.22 -5.03 -7.33
C ALA A 314 -22.27 -5.90 -6.06
N ASP A 315 -22.35 -7.22 -6.21
CA ASP A 315 -22.35 -8.16 -5.09
C ASP A 315 -21.01 -8.17 -4.37
N LEU A 316 -19.90 -8.23 -5.14
CA LEU A 316 -18.56 -8.12 -4.60
C LEU A 316 -18.39 -6.80 -3.85
N GLY A 317 -18.80 -5.68 -4.46
CA GLY A 317 -18.75 -4.37 -3.83
C GLY A 317 -19.48 -4.34 -2.48
N ARG A 318 -20.68 -4.93 -2.42
CA ARG A 318 -21.46 -5.08 -1.17
C ARG A 318 -20.74 -5.93 -0.13
N TYR A 319 -20.19 -7.09 -0.51
CA TYR A 319 -19.42 -7.92 0.43
C TYR A 319 -18.17 -7.21 0.96
N VAL A 320 -17.46 -6.51 0.09
CA VAL A 320 -16.27 -5.75 0.47
C VAL A 320 -16.62 -4.64 1.46
N MET A 321 -17.69 -3.89 1.19
CA MET A 321 -18.19 -2.86 2.10
C MET A 321 -18.56 -3.42 3.47
N LEU A 322 -19.34 -4.51 3.53
CA LEU A 322 -19.75 -5.13 4.79
C LEU A 322 -18.55 -5.59 5.62
N SER A 323 -17.57 -6.27 5.00
CA SER A 323 -16.36 -6.70 5.70
C SER A 323 -15.51 -5.51 6.16
N ALA A 324 -15.46 -4.42 5.39
CA ALA A 324 -14.76 -3.21 5.81
C ALA A 324 -15.44 -2.56 7.02
N GLN A 325 -16.78 -2.52 7.05
CA GLN A 325 -17.54 -2.00 8.20
C GLN A 325 -17.30 -2.80 9.49
N GLU A 326 -17.04 -4.10 9.39
CA GLU A 326 -16.61 -4.90 10.54
C GLU A 326 -15.21 -4.51 11.05
N ILE A 327 -14.28 -4.24 10.13
CA ILE A 327 -12.92 -3.77 10.46
C ILE A 327 -12.98 -2.37 11.09
N THR A 328 -13.88 -1.51 10.62
CA THR A 328 -14.03 -0.11 11.04
C THR A 328 -15.22 0.10 11.97
N ALA A 329 -15.62 -0.94 12.71
CA ALA A 329 -16.74 -0.84 13.63
C ALA A 329 -16.45 0.22 14.72
N PRO A 330 -17.48 0.79 15.39
CA PRO A 330 -17.31 1.93 16.31
C PRO A 330 -16.34 1.70 17.49
N HIS A 331 -16.00 0.46 17.81
CA HIS A 331 -15.04 0.10 18.86
C HIS A 331 -13.60 -0.02 18.38
N THR A 332 -13.36 0.22 17.08
CA THR A 332 -12.04 0.23 16.45
C THR A 332 -11.65 1.68 16.15
N PRO A 333 -10.35 2.01 16.08
CA PRO A 333 -9.90 3.36 15.77
C PRO A 333 -9.88 3.64 14.26
N HIS A 334 -10.29 2.68 13.43
CA HIS A 334 -10.13 2.73 11.98
C HIS A 334 -11.23 3.56 11.30
N ARG A 335 -10.85 4.23 10.21
CA ARG A 335 -11.79 4.97 9.37
C ARG A 335 -12.04 4.20 8.08
N LEU A 336 -13.31 4.07 7.72
CA LEU A 336 -13.72 3.54 6.42
C LEU A 336 -13.55 4.63 5.37
N VAL A 337 -12.77 4.37 4.33
CA VAL A 337 -12.50 5.33 3.25
C VAL A 337 -12.95 4.75 1.90
N PRO A 338 -14.13 5.12 1.38
CA PRO A 338 -14.56 4.72 0.05
C PRO A 338 -13.70 5.39 -1.02
N VAL A 339 -13.17 4.60 -1.96
CA VAL A 339 -12.32 5.10 -3.05
C VAL A 339 -12.80 4.54 -4.39
N PRO A 340 -13.21 5.40 -5.34
CA PRO A 340 -13.64 4.95 -6.66
C PRO A 340 -12.54 4.16 -7.37
N VAL A 341 -12.90 3.06 -8.05
CA VAL A 341 -11.95 2.28 -8.87
C VAL A 341 -11.91 2.67 -10.34
N ALA A 342 -12.78 3.59 -10.78
CA ALA A 342 -12.85 4.02 -12.17
C ALA A 342 -11.49 4.50 -12.70
N GLY A 343 -11.11 4.01 -13.89
CA GLY A 343 -9.87 4.32 -14.59
C GLY A 343 -8.61 3.62 -14.04
N LEU A 344 -8.71 2.91 -12.91
CA LEU A 344 -7.57 2.19 -12.35
C LEU A 344 -7.21 0.95 -13.18
N GLU A 345 -8.18 0.34 -13.86
CA GLU A 345 -7.96 -0.78 -14.76
C GLU A 345 -7.06 -0.42 -15.95
N VAL A 346 -7.15 0.81 -16.45
CA VAL A 346 -6.24 1.34 -17.49
C VAL A 346 -4.85 1.53 -16.90
N ALA A 347 -4.76 2.22 -15.76
CA ALA A 347 -3.48 2.46 -15.09
C ALA A 347 -2.74 1.16 -14.72
N LEU A 348 -3.46 0.10 -14.34
CA LEU A 348 -2.90 -1.22 -14.04
C LEU A 348 -2.30 -1.92 -15.27
N ARG A 349 -2.79 -1.62 -16.49
CA ARG A 349 -2.22 -2.17 -17.73
C ARG A 349 -0.91 -1.49 -18.12
N ASP A 350 -0.71 -0.25 -17.69
CA ASP A 350 0.47 0.56 -18.01
C ASP A 350 1.65 0.32 -17.05
N VAL A 351 1.47 -0.56 -16.06
CA VAL A 351 2.53 -0.95 -15.12
C VAL A 351 3.67 -1.65 -15.90
N PRO A 352 4.95 -1.30 -15.66
CA PRO A 352 6.09 -1.84 -16.41
C PRO A 352 6.45 -3.29 -16.02
N VAL A 353 5.63 -3.93 -15.18
CA VAL A 353 5.83 -5.30 -14.71
C VAL A 353 4.54 -6.09 -14.84
N ARG A 354 4.68 -7.40 -15.10
CA ARG A 354 3.53 -8.30 -15.13
C ARG A 354 2.88 -8.38 -13.75
N LEU A 355 1.61 -8.00 -13.67
CA LEU A 355 0.78 -8.19 -12.49
C LEU A 355 0.37 -9.66 -12.36
N SER A 356 0.78 -10.30 -11.26
CA SER A 356 0.33 -11.63 -10.89
C SER A 356 0.32 -11.83 -9.38
N THR A 357 -0.68 -12.55 -8.88
CA THR A 357 -0.85 -12.87 -7.47
C THR A 357 -1.47 -14.24 -7.31
N MET A 358 -0.89 -15.08 -6.46
CA MET A 358 -1.40 -16.45 -6.19
C MET A 358 -1.69 -17.26 -7.47
N GLY A 359 -0.83 -17.14 -8.49
CA GLY A 359 -0.97 -17.85 -9.76
C GLY A 359 -1.96 -17.22 -10.77
N ARG A 360 -2.65 -16.14 -10.41
CA ARG A 360 -3.58 -15.40 -11.27
C ARG A 360 -2.93 -14.14 -11.83
N THR A 361 -3.26 -13.77 -13.05
CA THR A 361 -2.88 -12.51 -13.71
C THR A 361 -3.95 -11.43 -13.53
N LEU A 362 -3.67 -10.20 -13.97
CA LEU A 362 -4.67 -9.13 -14.04
C LEU A 362 -5.91 -9.54 -14.86
N GLN A 363 -5.72 -10.31 -15.94
CA GLN A 363 -6.81 -10.80 -16.78
C GLN A 363 -7.64 -11.89 -16.10
N ASP A 364 -7.01 -12.73 -15.28
CA ASP A 364 -7.70 -13.80 -14.56
C ASP A 364 -8.53 -13.25 -13.40
N ASP A 365 -7.99 -12.27 -12.66
CA ASP A 365 -8.67 -11.63 -11.53
C ASP A 365 -8.08 -10.22 -11.27
N ALA A 366 -8.81 -9.18 -11.66
CA ALA A 366 -8.40 -7.79 -11.48
C ALA A 366 -8.57 -7.28 -10.05
N THR A 367 -9.41 -7.93 -9.24
CA THR A 367 -9.88 -7.41 -7.94
C THR A 367 -8.78 -7.15 -6.90
N PRO A 368 -7.78 -8.04 -6.69
CA PRO A 368 -6.70 -7.73 -5.76
C PRO A 368 -5.87 -6.52 -6.21
N PHE A 369 -5.72 -6.31 -7.51
CA PHE A 369 -4.95 -5.20 -8.06
C PHE A 369 -5.73 -3.88 -8.01
N LEU A 370 -7.03 -3.90 -8.30
CA LEU A 370 -7.90 -2.74 -8.16
C LEU A 370 -7.96 -2.26 -6.70
N ALA A 371 -8.05 -3.20 -5.74
CA ALA A 371 -8.06 -2.85 -4.32
C ALA A 371 -6.75 -2.19 -3.87
N ALA A 372 -5.61 -2.74 -4.28
CA ALA A 372 -4.30 -2.14 -4.01
C ALA A 372 -4.13 -0.78 -4.72
N ALA A 373 -4.59 -0.64 -5.96
CA ALA A 373 -4.55 0.64 -6.67
C ALA A 373 -5.44 1.70 -6.02
N ALA A 374 -6.60 1.33 -5.46
CA ALA A 374 -7.44 2.25 -4.70
C ALA A 374 -6.70 2.80 -3.47
N ALA A 375 -5.94 1.96 -2.76
CA ALA A 375 -5.09 2.41 -1.65
C ALA A 375 -4.00 3.38 -2.10
N GLY A 376 -3.38 3.13 -3.26
CA GLY A 376 -2.44 4.07 -3.88
C GLY A 376 -3.07 5.40 -4.26
N ARG A 377 -4.27 5.36 -4.86
CA ARG A 377 -5.05 6.57 -5.19
C ARG A 377 -5.34 7.39 -3.94
N TRP A 378 -5.74 6.75 -2.84
CA TRP A 378 -5.97 7.44 -1.57
C TRP A 378 -4.70 8.11 -1.05
N ALA A 379 -3.58 7.39 -1.01
CA ALA A 379 -2.31 7.95 -0.56
C ALA A 379 -1.89 9.19 -1.38
N ALA A 380 -2.12 9.19 -2.71
CA ALA A 380 -1.85 10.35 -3.56
C ALA A 380 -2.74 11.57 -3.27
N ARG A 381 -3.97 11.36 -2.75
CA ARG A 381 -4.88 12.44 -2.32
C ARG A 381 -4.43 13.06 -1.01
N LEU A 382 -3.90 12.24 -0.09
CA LEU A 382 -3.36 12.72 1.19
C LEU A 382 -2.14 13.65 1.05
N LEU A 383 -1.44 13.62 -0.09
CA LEU A 383 -0.30 14.50 -0.39
C LEU A 383 -0.69 15.94 -0.73
N ALA A 384 -1.95 16.19 -1.06
CA ALA A 384 -2.46 17.52 -1.41
C ALA A 384 -3.64 17.87 -0.48
N PRO A 385 -3.40 18.01 0.84
CA PRO A 385 -4.46 18.32 1.78
C PRO A 385 -5.06 19.70 1.47
N VAL A 386 -6.35 19.85 1.71
CA VAL A 386 -7.00 21.17 1.66
C VAL A 386 -6.66 21.91 2.96
N THR A 387 -6.19 23.15 2.82
CA THR A 387 -5.84 24.05 3.92
C THR A 387 -6.72 25.31 3.88
N GLY A 388 -6.84 26.01 5.00
CA GLY A 388 -7.64 27.23 5.11
C GLY A 388 -9.15 26.98 5.19
N THR A 389 -9.95 27.94 4.69
CA THR A 389 -11.42 27.88 4.81
C THR A 389 -12.04 27.05 3.69
N ILE A 390 -12.96 26.16 4.07
CA ILE A 390 -13.90 25.48 3.17
C ILE A 390 -15.32 25.77 3.63
N TRP A 391 -16.28 25.59 2.73
CA TRP A 391 -17.68 25.91 2.98
C TRP A 391 -18.58 24.69 2.85
N HIS A 392 -19.57 24.57 3.71
CA HIS A 392 -20.60 23.53 3.63
C HIS A 392 -21.98 24.15 3.80
N LEU A 393 -22.93 23.79 2.92
CA LEU A 393 -24.33 24.15 3.08
C LEU A 393 -25.03 23.07 3.90
N ALA A 394 -25.69 23.47 4.97
CA ALA A 394 -26.45 22.60 5.85
C ALA A 394 -27.90 23.08 5.99
N LEU A 395 -28.83 22.17 6.28
CA LEU A 395 -30.13 22.58 6.81
C LEU A 395 -29.94 23.19 8.21
N GLU A 396 -30.69 24.25 8.52
CA GLU A 396 -30.64 24.90 9.82
C GLU A 396 -30.94 23.92 10.97
N SER A 397 -31.87 22.99 10.75
CA SER A 397 -32.22 21.93 11.69
C SER A 397 -31.07 20.96 11.96
N ASP A 398 -30.31 20.59 10.92
CA ASP A 398 -29.19 19.66 11.05
C ASP A 398 -28.03 20.32 11.80
N TRP A 399 -27.79 21.60 11.50
CA TRP A 399 -26.78 22.37 12.23
C TRP A 399 -27.15 22.56 13.70
N ALA A 400 -28.42 22.87 14.02
CA ALA A 400 -28.87 22.99 15.40
C ALA A 400 -28.63 21.69 16.20
N ARG A 401 -28.92 20.53 15.59
CA ARG A 401 -28.62 19.22 16.20
C ARG A 401 -27.12 18.99 16.37
N ALA A 402 -26.29 19.38 15.41
CA ALA A 402 -24.84 19.25 15.52
C ALA A 402 -24.28 20.08 16.68
N VAL A 403 -24.82 21.29 16.94
CA VAL A 403 -24.45 22.10 18.10
C VAL A 403 -24.76 21.39 19.42
N GLU A 404 -25.88 20.67 19.51
CA GLU A 404 -26.24 19.88 20.70
C GLU A 404 -25.33 18.66 20.91
N HIS A 405 -24.92 17.99 19.82
CA HIS A 405 -24.15 16.74 19.86
C HIS A 405 -22.63 16.94 19.78
N GLY A 406 -22.15 18.12 19.40
CA GLY A 406 -20.72 18.47 19.28
C GLY A 406 -20.08 18.14 17.93
N SER A 407 -20.77 17.47 17.02
CA SER A 407 -20.29 17.15 15.67
C SER A 407 -21.41 17.17 14.63
N TYR A 408 -21.05 17.52 13.39
CA TYR A 408 -21.93 17.51 12.22
C TYR A 408 -21.63 16.28 11.34
N GLU A 409 -22.67 15.53 10.99
CA GLU A 409 -22.56 14.19 10.36
C GLU A 409 -23.46 14.02 9.13
N THR A 410 -23.95 15.11 8.53
CA THR A 410 -24.66 15.06 7.24
C THR A 410 -23.64 15.25 6.12
N SER A 411 -23.67 14.40 5.09
CA SER A 411 -22.70 14.47 3.98
C SER A 411 -23.07 15.55 2.98
N THR A 412 -24.30 15.47 2.50
CA THR A 412 -25.00 16.40 1.62
C THR A 412 -26.48 16.31 2.01
N ARG A 413 -27.33 17.21 1.52
CA ARG A 413 -28.74 17.27 1.93
C ARG A 413 -29.41 15.88 1.92
N ASP A 414 -30.04 15.54 3.05
CA ASP A 414 -30.77 14.28 3.28
C ASP A 414 -29.93 12.98 3.19
N CYS A 415 -28.60 13.09 3.06
CA CYS A 415 -27.68 11.94 3.00
C CYS A 415 -26.70 11.98 4.19
N PRO A 416 -26.72 11.01 5.12
CA PRO A 416 -25.81 10.98 6.26
C PRO A 416 -24.37 10.62 5.85
N LEU A 417 -23.40 11.08 6.65
CA LEU A 417 -21.98 10.74 6.53
C LEU A 417 -21.76 9.23 6.52
N ALA A 418 -22.48 8.48 7.35
CA ALA A 418 -22.35 7.03 7.43
C ALA A 418 -22.73 6.30 6.12
N GLU A 419 -23.55 6.92 5.27
CA GLU A 419 -23.94 6.36 3.97
C GLU A 419 -22.95 6.75 2.86
N VAL A 420 -22.48 8.00 2.85
CA VAL A 420 -21.62 8.53 1.78
C VAL A 420 -20.12 8.27 2.03
N GLY A 421 -19.69 8.35 3.29
CA GLY A 421 -18.30 8.15 3.73
C GLY A 421 -17.46 9.42 3.87
N PHE A 422 -17.96 10.58 3.44
CA PHE A 422 -17.35 11.90 3.66
C PHE A 422 -18.39 13.02 3.64
N VAL A 423 -18.09 14.20 4.19
CA VAL A 423 -18.91 15.41 4.06
C VAL A 423 -18.47 16.22 2.84
N HIS A 424 -19.42 16.57 1.97
CA HIS A 424 -19.16 17.41 0.81
C HIS A 424 -18.93 18.85 1.26
N ALA A 425 -17.82 19.45 0.88
CA ALA A 425 -17.57 20.87 1.07
C ALA A 425 -17.25 21.51 -0.28
N SER A 426 -17.12 22.82 -0.26
CA SER A 426 -16.92 23.68 -1.42
C SER A 426 -15.79 24.64 -1.13
N LEU A 427 -15.07 25.04 -2.19
CA LEU A 427 -14.29 26.28 -2.20
C LEU A 427 -15.24 27.45 -2.45
N ASP A 428 -14.76 28.67 -2.19
CA ASP A 428 -15.53 29.93 -2.35
C ASP A 428 -16.32 29.98 -3.68
N HIS A 429 -15.62 29.85 -4.81
CA HIS A 429 -16.21 29.89 -6.15
C HIS A 429 -17.20 28.74 -6.47
N GLN A 430 -17.26 27.69 -5.63
CA GLN A 430 -18.09 26.51 -5.85
C GLN A 430 -19.44 26.58 -5.14
N VAL A 431 -19.55 27.39 -4.08
CA VAL A 431 -20.72 27.40 -3.17
C VAL A 431 -22.02 27.71 -3.92
N ASP A 432 -22.02 28.73 -4.78
CA ASP A 432 -23.22 29.17 -5.49
C ASP A 432 -23.78 28.09 -6.42
N GLY A 433 -22.88 27.36 -7.11
CA GLY A 433 -23.25 26.25 -7.99
C GLY A 433 -23.89 25.09 -7.21
N VAL A 434 -23.31 24.74 -6.06
CA VAL A 434 -23.85 23.68 -5.19
C VAL A 434 -25.19 24.08 -4.59
N ALA A 435 -25.33 25.33 -4.14
CA ALA A 435 -26.59 25.85 -3.61
C ALA A 435 -27.73 25.72 -4.62
N ALA A 436 -27.49 26.13 -5.86
CA ALA A 436 -28.48 26.04 -6.94
C ALA A 436 -28.84 24.57 -7.25
N ALA A 437 -27.86 23.67 -7.24
CA ALA A 437 -28.06 22.26 -7.60
C ALA A 437 -28.76 21.44 -6.51
N VAL A 438 -28.47 21.69 -5.22
CA VAL A 438 -28.88 20.82 -4.11
C VAL A 438 -29.93 21.45 -3.19
N TYR A 439 -29.96 22.79 -3.10
CA TYR A 439 -30.83 23.54 -2.18
C TYR A 439 -31.77 24.52 -2.90
N GLY A 440 -31.87 24.45 -4.23
CA GLY A 440 -32.60 25.44 -5.05
C GLY A 440 -34.11 25.54 -4.77
N ASP A 441 -34.72 24.49 -4.21
CA ASP A 441 -36.13 24.41 -3.80
C ASP A 441 -36.43 25.14 -2.49
N LEU A 442 -35.42 25.50 -1.68
CA LEU A 442 -35.62 26.12 -0.37
C LEU A 442 -35.88 27.65 -0.40
N ALA A 443 -35.95 28.24 -1.60
CA ALA A 443 -36.23 29.68 -1.83
C ALA A 443 -35.40 30.65 -0.95
N GLY A 444 -34.20 30.25 -0.51
CA GLY A 444 -33.32 31.05 0.35
C GLY A 444 -33.70 31.07 1.85
N SER A 445 -34.49 30.12 2.34
CA SER A 445 -34.85 29.97 3.75
C SER A 445 -34.58 28.55 4.27
N GLY A 446 -34.13 28.41 5.52
CA GLY A 446 -33.91 27.10 6.16
C GLY A 446 -32.56 26.42 5.89
N ALA A 447 -31.64 27.09 5.18
CA ALA A 447 -30.26 26.64 5.01
C ALA A 447 -29.27 27.62 5.65
N VAL A 448 -28.17 27.08 6.15
CA VAL A 448 -27.03 27.84 6.69
C VAL A 448 -25.76 27.47 5.94
N LEU A 449 -24.85 28.43 5.82
CA LEU A 449 -23.51 28.24 5.31
C LEU A 449 -22.53 28.15 6.48
N LEU A 450 -21.86 27.00 6.59
CA LEU A 450 -20.82 26.75 7.57
C LEU A 450 -19.47 27.12 6.97
N GLU A 451 -18.72 27.99 7.64
CA GLU A 451 -17.31 28.26 7.35
C GLU A 451 -16.45 27.34 8.21
N ILE A 452 -15.81 26.37 7.57
CA ILE A 452 -15.07 25.30 8.24
C ILE A 452 -13.57 25.53 8.07
N ASP A 453 -12.83 25.37 9.17
CA ASP A 453 -11.38 25.42 9.22
C ASP A 453 -10.77 24.05 8.87
N ALA A 454 -10.26 23.92 7.65
CA ALA A 454 -9.64 22.67 7.20
C ALA A 454 -8.33 22.36 7.94
N ASP A 455 -7.62 23.38 8.44
CA ASP A 455 -6.38 23.19 9.20
C ASP A 455 -6.69 22.63 10.60
N ALA A 456 -7.77 23.10 11.24
CA ALA A 456 -8.26 22.55 12.51
C ALA A 456 -8.75 21.10 12.36
N LEU A 457 -9.42 20.79 11.25
CA LEU A 457 -9.82 19.41 10.92
C LEU A 457 -8.58 18.50 10.79
N ALA A 458 -7.56 18.94 10.05
CA ALA A 458 -6.34 18.18 9.87
C ALA A 458 -5.59 17.94 11.20
N ALA A 459 -5.53 18.95 12.08
CA ALA A 459 -4.96 18.82 13.42
C ALA A 459 -5.73 17.82 14.31
N GLY A 460 -7.04 17.69 14.08
CA GLY A 460 -7.90 16.70 14.72
C GLY A 460 -7.90 15.31 14.06
N GLY A 461 -7.04 15.07 13.07
CA GLY A 461 -6.96 13.78 12.36
C GLY A 461 -8.06 13.55 11.30
N VAL A 462 -8.83 14.59 10.97
CA VAL A 462 -9.85 14.54 9.91
C VAL A 462 -9.23 14.97 8.58
N ALA A 463 -9.17 14.05 7.62
CA ALA A 463 -8.56 14.33 6.33
C ALA A 463 -9.54 15.15 5.46
N VAL A 464 -9.04 16.24 4.87
CA VAL A 464 -9.75 16.99 3.83
C VAL A 464 -8.96 16.90 2.53
N VAL A 465 -9.56 16.31 1.52
CA VAL A 465 -8.91 16.08 0.21
C VAL A 465 -9.74 16.65 -0.93
N ARG A 466 -9.08 17.01 -2.03
CA ARG A 466 -9.76 17.47 -3.24
C ARG A 466 -10.03 16.32 -4.19
N GLU A 467 -11.28 16.09 -4.50
CA GLU A 467 -11.71 15.03 -5.41
C GLU A 467 -12.70 15.57 -6.46
N PRO A 468 -12.83 14.91 -7.61
CA PRO A 468 -13.90 15.22 -8.56
C PRO A 468 -15.27 15.18 -7.87
N GLY A 469 -16.12 16.19 -8.10
CA GLY A 469 -17.48 16.24 -7.54
C GLY A 469 -18.43 15.15 -8.08
N SER A 470 -17.98 14.39 -9.08
CA SER A 470 -18.61 13.17 -9.57
C SER A 470 -17.53 12.21 -10.09
N PRO A 471 -17.69 10.89 -9.93
CA PRO A 471 -16.68 9.88 -10.31
C PRO A 471 -16.21 9.92 -11.76
N ASP A 472 -17.04 10.48 -12.65
CA ASP A 472 -16.87 10.41 -14.11
C ASP A 472 -16.35 11.73 -14.72
N GLN A 473 -15.99 12.73 -13.90
CA GLN A 473 -15.63 14.06 -14.40
C GLN A 473 -14.13 14.36 -14.37
N SER A 474 -13.57 14.71 -15.54
CA SER A 474 -12.44 15.64 -15.65
C SER A 474 -12.97 17.07 -15.45
N GLY A 475 -13.18 17.46 -14.20
CA GLY A 475 -13.81 18.74 -13.85
C GLY A 475 -13.26 19.34 -12.56
N ASP A 476 -13.94 20.36 -12.04
CA ASP A 476 -13.58 21.00 -10.78
C ASP A 476 -13.55 19.99 -9.63
N ARG A 477 -12.53 20.12 -8.78
CA ARG A 477 -12.36 19.28 -7.60
C ARG A 477 -12.90 19.98 -6.37
N PHE A 478 -13.68 19.26 -5.58
CA PHE A 478 -14.35 19.73 -4.38
C PHE A 478 -13.63 19.20 -3.13
N PRO A 479 -13.56 19.99 -2.04
CA PRO A 479 -13.11 19.49 -0.75
C PRO A 479 -14.09 18.44 -0.21
N HIS A 480 -13.59 17.25 0.13
CA HIS A 480 -14.32 16.21 0.85
C HIS A 480 -13.68 15.97 2.21
N VAL A 481 -14.50 16.01 3.26
CA VAL A 481 -14.08 15.84 4.65
C VAL A 481 -14.34 14.40 5.09
N TYR A 482 -13.29 13.61 5.29
CA TYR A 482 -13.36 12.20 5.67
C TYR A 482 -13.46 12.03 7.19
N GLY A 483 -14.62 12.42 7.73
CA GLY A 483 -14.97 12.32 9.14
C GLY A 483 -16.09 13.29 9.51
N ALA A 484 -16.63 13.14 10.73
CA ALA A 484 -17.56 14.11 11.28
C ALA A 484 -16.86 15.47 11.46
N VAL A 485 -17.56 16.57 11.21
CA VAL A 485 -17.01 17.92 11.39
C VAL A 485 -17.27 18.35 12.84
N PRO A 486 -16.25 18.49 13.71
CA PRO A 486 -16.47 19.01 15.06
C PRO A 486 -17.03 20.43 14.97
N VAL A 487 -17.99 20.77 15.82
CA VAL A 487 -18.55 22.15 15.83
C VAL A 487 -17.48 23.20 16.12
N THR A 488 -16.41 22.81 16.82
CA THR A 488 -15.23 23.64 17.11
C THR A 488 -14.39 23.96 15.87
N ALA A 489 -14.53 23.19 14.79
CA ALA A 489 -13.88 23.47 13.50
C ALA A 489 -14.68 24.46 12.65
N VAL A 490 -15.91 24.81 13.03
CA VAL A 490 -16.74 25.79 12.33
C VAL A 490 -16.48 27.18 12.90
N ARG A 491 -15.85 28.05 12.10
CA ARG A 491 -15.46 29.41 12.51
C ARG A 491 -16.63 30.39 12.47
N ALA A 492 -17.56 30.21 11.54
CA ALA A 492 -18.75 31.05 11.40
C ALA A 492 -19.90 30.28 10.77
N VAL A 493 -21.12 30.72 11.09
CA VAL A 493 -22.37 30.19 10.55
C VAL A 493 -23.19 31.36 10.04
N ARG A 494 -23.61 31.32 8.78
CA ARG A 494 -24.39 32.40 8.16
C ARG A 494 -25.71 31.87 7.63
N PRO A 495 -26.84 32.55 7.82
CA PRO A 495 -28.06 32.23 7.07
C PRO A 495 -27.78 32.31 5.56
N TRP A 496 -28.12 31.26 4.82
CA TRP A 496 -27.94 31.26 3.37
C TRP A 496 -29.12 31.99 2.71
N ARG A 497 -28.84 33.15 2.11
CA ARG A 497 -29.85 34.01 1.45
C ARG A 497 -29.70 34.06 -0.07
N GLY A 498 -28.95 33.13 -0.65
CA GLY A 498 -28.51 33.18 -2.05
C GLY A 498 -27.00 33.38 -2.13
N THR A 499 -26.53 34.06 -3.18
CA THR A 499 -25.12 34.10 -3.62
C THR A 499 -24.10 34.49 -2.53
N LEU A 500 -22.97 33.77 -2.47
CA LEU A 500 -21.88 33.99 -1.51
C LEU A 500 -21.27 35.40 -1.61
N ALA A 501 -21.18 35.93 -2.84
CA ALA A 501 -20.66 37.27 -3.13
C ALA A 501 -21.47 38.42 -2.50
N ALA A 502 -22.73 38.19 -2.09
CA ALA A 502 -23.65 39.25 -1.69
C ALA A 502 -23.46 39.79 -0.25
N THR A 503 -22.45 39.34 0.51
CA THR A 503 -22.30 39.71 1.95
C THR A 503 -21.14 40.66 2.29
N THR A 504 -20.63 41.43 1.32
CA THR A 504 -19.80 42.62 1.63
C THR A 504 -20.55 43.90 1.27
N GLY A 505 -21.42 44.35 2.17
CA GLY A 505 -22.15 45.60 1.95
C GLY A 505 -23.27 45.89 2.94
N ALA A 506 -22.96 46.02 4.23
CA ALA A 506 -23.83 46.73 5.18
C ALA A 506 -22.97 47.31 6.31
N GLY A 507 -22.29 48.42 6.00
CA GLY A 507 -21.53 49.22 6.96
C GLY A 507 -21.44 50.64 6.43
N SER A 508 -22.48 51.43 6.69
CA SER A 508 -22.44 52.90 6.72
C SER A 508 -23.29 53.37 7.87
#